data_AF-A0A7J6V5Q9-F1
#
_entry.id   AF-A0A7J6V5Q9-F1
#
_cell.length_a   1.000
_cell.length_b   1.000
_cell.length_c   1.000
_cell.angle_alpha   90.00
_cell.angle_beta   90.00
_cell.angle_gamma   90.00
#
_symmetry.space_group_name_H-M   'P 1'
#
loop_
_entity.id
_entity.type
_entity.pdbx_description
1 polymer ?
#
loop_
_entity_poly.entity_id
_entity_poly.type
_entity_poly.pdbx_seq_one_letter_code
_entity_poly.pdbx_strand_id
1 'polypeptide(L)'
;MGGELKYQIGQNAYIKSVLHAIKHKTSAVNGILLGRLLKDEVIEISDAIPLSHSQIGLLPTLEIALIQLDNTKLEALSKGKDRNPVVQLYTRDLSKSWKQAGSGGSAILTLKEPSANLVLLDHISSENWQAVVDFDDHLDDISKDWLNPNLFK
;
A
#
# COMPACT_ATOMS: atom_id res chain seq x y z
N MET A 1 -10.94 21.60 16.95
CA MET A 1 -11.87 20.46 16.74
C MET A 1 -11.45 19.83 15.42
N GLY A 2 -10.60 18.80 15.45
CA GLY A 2 -10.20 18.08 14.24
C GLY A 2 -11.15 16.90 14.07
N GLY A 3 -11.98 16.91 13.03
CA GLY A 3 -12.84 15.79 12.70
C GLY A 3 -12.03 14.52 12.40
N GLU A 4 -12.59 13.36 12.73
CA GLU A 4 -11.96 12.06 12.48
C GLU A 4 -11.93 11.77 10.98
N LEU A 5 -10.75 11.87 10.38
CA LEU A 5 -10.56 11.56 8.96
C LEU A 5 -10.77 10.06 8.70
N LYS A 6 -11.61 9.74 7.72
CA LYS A 6 -11.81 8.36 7.24
C LYS A 6 -10.92 8.13 6.03
N TYR A 7 -10.29 6.97 5.93
CA TYR A 7 -9.40 6.65 4.81
C TYR A 7 -10.00 5.49 4.01
N GLN A 8 -10.12 5.69 2.70
CA GLN A 8 -10.59 4.69 1.77
C GLN A 8 -9.50 4.41 0.75
N ILE A 9 -8.99 3.18 0.73
CA ILE A 9 -8.02 2.76 -0.27
C ILE A 9 -8.73 2.11 -1.45
N GLY A 10 -8.48 2.66 -2.63
CA GLY A 10 -8.97 2.12 -3.90
C GLY A 10 -8.22 0.86 -4.30
N GLN A 11 -8.89 0.03 -5.08
CA GLN A 11 -8.41 -1.26 -5.56
C GLN A 11 -7.02 -1.17 -6.20
N ASN A 12 -6.77 -0.18 -7.07
CA ASN A 12 -5.48 -0.03 -7.77
C ASN A 12 -4.33 0.24 -6.80
N ALA A 13 -4.51 1.18 -5.88
CA ALA A 13 -3.52 1.51 -4.87
C ALA A 13 -3.19 0.31 -4.00
N TYR A 14 -4.22 -0.41 -3.56
CA TYR A 14 -4.08 -1.60 -2.73
C TYR A 14 -3.33 -2.71 -3.46
N ILE A 15 -3.73 -3.04 -4.69
CA ILE A 15 -3.14 -4.15 -5.45
C ILE A 15 -1.70 -3.84 -5.86
N LYS A 16 -1.39 -2.64 -6.37
CA LYS A 16 0.00 -2.25 -6.73
C LYS A 16 0.95 -2.42 -5.55
N SER A 17 0.55 -1.95 -4.38
CA SER A 17 1.36 -2.02 -3.16
C SER A 17 1.68 -3.46 -2.77
N VAL A 18 0.69 -4.35 -2.83
CA VAL A 18 0.88 -5.76 -2.49
C VAL A 18 1.70 -6.50 -3.55
N LEU A 19 1.45 -6.25 -4.84
CA LEU A 19 2.21 -6.89 -5.92
C LEU A 19 3.69 -6.50 -5.92
N HIS A 20 4.02 -5.24 -5.61
CA HIS A 20 5.41 -4.79 -5.45
C HIS A 20 6.13 -5.56 -4.33
N ALA A 21 5.49 -5.72 -3.16
CA ALA A 21 6.04 -6.52 -2.06
C ALA A 21 6.22 -8.00 -2.45
N ILE A 22 5.29 -8.56 -3.22
CA ILE A 22 5.39 -9.95 -3.70
C ILE A 22 6.50 -10.13 -4.74
N LYS A 23 6.77 -9.11 -5.58
CA LYS A 23 7.86 -9.15 -6.56
C LYS A 23 9.22 -9.28 -5.86
N HIS A 24 9.41 -8.56 -4.76
CA HIS A 24 10.67 -8.52 -4.02
C HIS A 24 10.57 -9.24 -2.67
N LYS A 25 10.21 -10.53 -2.65
CA LYS A 25 9.93 -11.30 -1.42
C LYS A 25 11.05 -11.29 -0.37
N THR A 26 12.30 -11.13 -0.81
CA THR A 26 13.48 -11.15 0.05
C THR A 26 14.02 -9.77 0.39
N SER A 27 13.37 -8.70 -0.11
CA SER A 27 13.76 -7.33 0.14
C SER A 27 12.61 -6.56 0.79
N ALA A 28 12.95 -5.60 1.65
CA ALA A 28 11.97 -4.60 2.00
C ALA A 28 11.65 -3.74 0.77
N VAL A 29 10.41 -3.26 0.69
CA VAL A 29 9.95 -2.35 -0.37
C VAL A 29 9.32 -1.10 0.22
N ASN A 30 9.29 -0.01 -0.53
CA ASN A 30 8.57 1.21 -0.16
C ASN A 30 7.86 1.84 -1.37
N GLY A 31 6.95 2.76 -1.09
CA GLY A 31 6.15 3.42 -2.12
C GLY A 31 5.40 4.65 -1.60
N ILE A 32 4.81 5.41 -2.51
CA ILE A 32 3.99 6.59 -2.22
C ILE A 32 2.53 6.28 -2.49
N LEU A 33 1.64 6.67 -1.57
CA LEU A 33 0.20 6.62 -1.78
C LEU A 33 -0.30 7.97 -2.31
N LEU A 34 -1.05 7.94 -3.40
CA LEU A 34 -1.71 9.10 -3.97
C LEU A 34 -3.17 9.12 -3.55
N GLY A 35 -3.60 10.24 -2.98
CA GLY A 35 -4.98 10.40 -2.57
C GLY A 35 -5.45 11.84 -2.61
N ARG A 36 -6.77 12.00 -2.48
CA ARG A 36 -7.46 13.28 -2.44
C ARG A 36 -8.42 13.34 -1.28
N LEU A 37 -8.62 14.54 -0.75
CA LEU A 37 -9.66 14.80 0.23
C LEU A 37 -11.00 14.97 -0.50
N LEU A 38 -11.98 14.15 -0.15
CA LEU A 38 -13.36 14.28 -0.59
C LEU A 38 -14.13 15.20 0.36
N LYS A 39 -15.30 15.68 -0.11
CA LYS A 39 -16.31 16.28 0.78
C LYS A 39 -16.70 15.19 1.79
N ASP A 40 -16.80 15.54 3.08
CA ASP A 40 -17.09 14.64 4.21
C ASP A 40 -15.88 14.06 4.98
N GLU A 41 -14.72 14.73 4.97
CA GLU A 41 -13.55 14.32 5.78
C GLU A 41 -13.03 12.91 5.42
N VAL A 42 -13.34 12.43 4.21
CA VAL A 42 -12.85 11.16 3.67
C VAL A 42 -11.65 11.41 2.78
N ILE A 43 -10.52 10.77 3.07
CA ILE A 43 -9.35 10.72 2.20
C ILE A 43 -9.47 9.46 1.33
N GLU A 44 -9.69 9.68 0.04
CA GLU A 44 -9.66 8.63 -0.97
C GLU A 44 -8.24 8.46 -1.48
N ILE A 45 -7.63 7.31 -1.19
CA ILE A 45 -6.35 6.89 -1.76
C ILE A 45 -6.66 6.18 -3.08
N SER A 46 -6.40 6.85 -4.19
CA SER A 46 -6.76 6.38 -5.53
C SER A 46 -5.68 5.55 -6.19
N ASP A 47 -4.40 5.79 -5.87
CA ASP A 47 -3.29 5.07 -6.49
C ASP A 47 -2.08 4.90 -5.57
N ALA A 48 -1.15 4.04 -5.96
CA ALA A 48 0.13 3.82 -5.29
C ALA A 48 1.27 3.78 -6.32
N ILE A 49 2.43 4.30 -5.94
CA ILE A 49 3.64 4.33 -6.77
C ILE A 49 4.75 3.54 -6.05
N PRO A 50 5.14 2.36 -6.56
CA PRO A 50 6.31 1.60 -6.11
C PRO A 50 7.59 2.42 -6.29
N LEU A 51 8.45 2.47 -5.26
CA LEU A 51 9.70 3.22 -5.30
C LEU A 51 10.92 2.29 -5.32
N SER A 52 11.27 1.68 -4.19
CA SER A 52 12.56 1.00 -4.08
C SER A 52 12.46 -0.40 -3.49
N HIS A 53 13.47 -1.22 -3.82
CA HIS A 53 13.64 -2.60 -3.34
C HIS A 53 15.09 -2.96 -2.98
N SER A 54 16.07 -2.06 -3.15
CA SER A 54 17.50 -2.39 -3.00
C SER A 54 18.31 -1.51 -2.02
N GLN A 55 17.94 -0.23 -1.81
CA GLN A 55 18.70 0.71 -0.97
C GLN A 55 17.82 1.59 -0.05
N ILE A 56 17.15 0.97 0.92
CA ILE A 56 16.31 1.67 1.93
C ILE A 56 17.17 2.35 3.04
N GLY A 57 18.49 2.45 2.85
CA GLY A 57 19.49 2.70 3.89
C GLY A 57 19.87 4.16 4.19
N LEU A 58 19.17 5.17 3.66
CA LEU A 58 19.38 6.56 4.09
C LEU A 58 18.47 6.88 5.31
N LEU A 59 19.12 7.11 6.46
CA LEU A 59 18.59 6.98 7.83
C LEU A 59 17.20 7.58 8.16
N PRO A 60 16.72 8.72 7.63
CA PRO A 60 15.36 9.19 7.92
C PRO A 60 14.24 8.32 7.29
N THR A 61 14.55 7.54 6.24
CA THR A 61 13.58 6.70 5.53
C THR A 61 13.45 5.29 6.11
N LEU A 62 14.48 4.82 6.82
CA LEU A 62 14.51 3.51 7.47
C LEU A 62 13.64 3.45 8.74
N GLU A 63 13.59 4.53 9.53
CA GLU A 63 12.79 4.56 10.77
C GLU A 63 11.27 4.54 10.54
N ILE A 64 10.81 5.03 9.38
CA ILE A 64 9.39 4.97 8.97
C ILE A 64 9.07 3.61 8.32
N ALA A 65 10.04 3.01 7.62
CA ALA A 65 9.89 1.71 6.98
C ALA A 65 9.78 0.54 7.97
N LEU A 66 10.40 0.64 9.16
CA LEU A 66 10.38 -0.41 10.21
C LEU A 66 9.04 -0.54 10.97
N ILE A 67 8.05 0.32 10.68
CA ILE A 67 6.78 0.39 11.42
C ILE A 67 5.64 -0.50 10.83
N GLN A 68 5.73 -1.11 9.63
CA GLN A 68 4.47 -1.60 9.00
C GLN A 68 4.40 -2.82 8.07
N LEU A 69 5.31 -3.79 8.11
CA LEU A 69 5.09 -5.06 7.38
C LEU A 69 4.89 -6.24 8.35
N ASP A 70 3.65 -6.69 8.51
CA ASP A 70 3.29 -7.94 9.20
C ASP A 70 2.85 -8.98 8.16
N ASN A 71 3.72 -9.95 7.85
CA ASN A 71 3.48 -11.01 6.87
C ASN A 71 2.33 -11.95 7.25
N THR A 72 1.91 -11.96 8.52
CA THR A 72 0.90 -12.88 9.03
C THR A 72 -0.48 -12.67 8.37
N LYS A 73 -0.82 -11.42 8.00
CA LYS A 73 -2.07 -11.10 7.30
C LYS A 73 -2.02 -11.42 5.80
N LEU A 74 -0.83 -11.39 5.19
CA LEU A 74 -0.64 -11.79 3.79
C LEU A 74 -0.81 -13.31 3.63
N GLU A 75 -0.32 -14.09 4.59
CA GLU A 75 -0.58 -15.54 4.66
C GLU A 75 -2.06 -15.87 4.92
N ALA A 76 -2.81 -14.97 5.57
CA ALA A 76 -4.25 -15.15 5.75
C ALA A 76 -5.04 -14.93 4.44
N LEU A 77 -4.55 -14.07 3.52
CA LEU A 77 -5.13 -13.92 2.18
C LEU A 77 -5.02 -15.20 1.35
N SER A 78 -3.89 -15.89 1.40
CA SER A 78 -3.71 -17.16 0.64
C SER A 78 -4.65 -18.27 1.13
N LYS A 79 -5.20 -18.14 2.34
CA LYS A 79 -6.16 -19.07 2.96
C LYS A 79 -7.63 -18.63 2.81
N GLY A 80 -7.91 -17.55 2.08
CA GLY A 80 -9.24 -17.20 1.53
C GLY A 80 -10.32 -16.80 2.53
N LYS A 81 -10.00 -16.53 3.81
CA LYS A 81 -11.02 -16.33 4.87
C LYS A 81 -11.22 -14.89 5.35
N ASP A 82 -10.35 -13.94 5.02
CA ASP A 82 -10.44 -12.56 5.53
C ASP A 82 -10.69 -11.53 4.40
N ARG A 83 -11.65 -10.64 4.63
CA ARG A 83 -12.04 -9.54 3.72
C ARG A 83 -11.45 -8.19 4.15
N ASN A 84 -10.76 -8.14 5.28
CA ASN A 84 -10.12 -6.93 5.75
C ASN A 84 -8.91 -6.57 4.87
N PRO A 85 -8.60 -5.27 4.71
CA PRO A 85 -7.34 -4.86 4.10
C PRO A 85 -6.16 -5.43 4.89
N VAL A 86 -5.18 -5.98 4.17
CA VAL A 86 -3.91 -6.48 4.74
C VAL A 86 -2.97 -5.33 5.14
N VAL A 87 -3.26 -4.13 4.66
CA VAL A 87 -2.54 -2.91 4.99
C VAL A 87 -3.06 -2.33 6.30
N GLN A 88 -2.16 -1.84 7.14
CA GLN A 88 -2.49 -1.07 8.33
C GLN A 88 -2.28 0.41 8.03
N LEU A 89 -2.91 1.32 8.78
CA LEU A 89 -2.66 2.77 8.65
C LEU A 89 -2.14 3.31 9.99
N TYR A 90 -1.11 4.15 9.95
CA TYR A 90 -0.76 5.02 11.08
C TYR A 90 -0.97 6.47 10.68
N THR A 91 -1.53 7.25 11.60
CA THR A 91 -1.62 8.70 11.48
C THR A 91 -0.66 9.35 12.47
N ARG A 92 -0.09 10.49 12.08
CA ARG A 92 0.75 11.30 12.96
C ARG A 92 0.00 12.59 13.27
N ASP A 93 -0.42 12.74 14.52
CA ASP A 93 -1.06 13.97 14.99
C ASP A 93 0.01 15.02 15.39
N LEU A 94 -0.44 16.20 15.83
CA LEU A 94 0.44 17.29 16.28
C LEU A 94 1.34 16.91 17.47
N SER A 95 1.09 15.78 18.15
CA SER A 95 1.95 15.26 19.23
C SER A 95 3.25 14.62 18.73
N LYS A 96 3.50 14.63 17.41
CA LYS A 96 4.68 14.07 16.73
C LYS A 96 4.83 12.55 16.85
N SER A 97 3.91 11.85 17.51
CA SER A 97 3.90 10.38 17.64
C SER A 97 3.02 9.73 16.58
N TRP A 98 3.42 8.55 16.09
CA TRP A 98 2.61 7.73 15.19
C TRP A 98 1.62 6.90 15.99
N LYS A 99 0.35 6.89 15.57
CA LYS A 99 -0.73 6.12 16.21
C LYS A 99 -1.46 5.29 15.18
N GLN A 100 -1.77 4.04 15.54
CA GLN A 100 -2.50 3.14 14.67
C GLN A 100 -3.94 3.64 14.47
N ALA A 101 -4.37 3.66 13.22
CA ALA A 101 -5.74 3.85 12.79
C ALA A 101 -6.66 2.77 13.39
N GLY A 102 -7.80 3.15 13.98
CA GLY A 102 -8.81 2.22 14.51
C GLY A 102 -8.69 1.82 15.99
N SER A 103 -7.60 2.18 16.69
CA SER A 103 -7.51 1.98 18.15
C SER A 103 -8.10 3.20 18.88
N GLY A 104 -9.32 3.08 19.40
CA GLY A 104 -9.92 4.04 20.34
C GLY A 104 -10.54 5.33 19.74
N GLY A 105 -11.12 5.29 18.53
CA GLY A 105 -11.70 6.48 17.86
C GLY A 105 -10.72 7.17 16.89
N SER A 106 -9.61 6.54 16.57
CA SER A 106 -8.68 7.01 15.54
C SER A 106 -9.22 6.72 14.13
N ALA A 107 -8.69 7.45 13.14
CA ALA A 107 -8.90 7.25 11.71
C ALA A 107 -9.07 5.77 11.32
N ILE A 108 -9.99 5.44 10.43
CA ILE A 108 -10.25 4.04 10.01
C ILE A 108 -9.86 3.88 8.54
N LEU A 109 -9.04 2.87 8.23
CA LEU A 109 -8.73 2.46 6.85
C LEU A 109 -9.73 1.41 6.40
N THR A 110 -10.39 1.65 5.27
CA THR A 110 -11.35 0.73 4.65
C THR A 110 -11.01 0.52 3.18
N LEU A 111 -11.33 -0.67 2.65
CA LEU A 111 -11.31 -0.90 1.20
C LEU A 111 -12.49 -0.16 0.58
N LYS A 112 -12.24 0.63 -0.47
CA LYS A 112 -13.31 1.29 -1.22
C LYS A 112 -14.14 0.25 -1.98
N GLU A 113 -13.48 -0.70 -2.64
CA GLU A 113 -14.10 -1.82 -3.35
C GLU A 113 -14.04 -3.11 -2.51
N PRO A 114 -15.17 -3.70 -2.09
CA PRO A 114 -15.18 -4.95 -1.33
C PRO A 114 -14.58 -6.15 -2.07
N SER A 115 -14.51 -6.09 -3.40
CA SER A 115 -13.92 -7.11 -4.27
C SER A 115 -12.39 -7.05 -4.34
N ALA A 116 -11.74 -6.03 -3.78
CA ALA A 116 -10.31 -5.80 -3.99
C ALA A 116 -9.43 -7.00 -3.57
N ASN A 117 -9.78 -7.71 -2.51
CA ASN A 117 -9.06 -8.93 -2.11
C ASN A 117 -9.22 -10.08 -3.12
N LEU A 118 -10.39 -10.20 -3.76
CA LEU A 118 -10.61 -11.22 -4.79
C LEU A 118 -9.80 -10.91 -6.05
N VAL A 119 -9.80 -9.65 -6.48
CA VAL A 119 -9.02 -9.20 -7.65
C VAL A 119 -7.52 -9.29 -7.37
N LEU A 120 -7.09 -8.99 -6.15
CA LEU A 120 -5.70 -9.20 -5.72
C LEU A 120 -5.28 -10.67 -5.88
N LEU A 121 -6.11 -11.62 -5.42
CA LEU A 121 -5.81 -13.05 -5.54
C LEU A 121 -5.69 -13.50 -7.00
N ASP A 122 -6.51 -12.96 -7.90
CA ASP A 122 -6.42 -13.22 -9.34
C ASP A 122 -5.09 -12.75 -9.93
N HIS A 123 -4.65 -11.53 -9.59
CA HIS A 123 -3.36 -11.01 -10.03
C HIS A 123 -2.16 -11.76 -9.44
N ILE A 124 -2.26 -12.25 -8.20
CA ILE A 124 -1.23 -13.08 -7.58
C ILE A 124 -1.14 -14.42 -8.32
N SER A 125 -2.28 -15.03 -8.62
CA SER A 125 -2.38 -16.33 -9.30
C SER A 125 -1.91 -16.27 -10.76
N SER A 126 -2.14 -15.14 -11.42
CA SER A 126 -1.69 -14.87 -12.80
C SER A 126 -0.25 -14.36 -12.89
N GLU A 127 0.45 -14.27 -11.75
CA GLU A 127 1.83 -13.79 -11.66
C GLU A 127 2.08 -12.36 -12.17
N ASN A 128 1.04 -11.51 -12.22
CA ASN A 128 1.14 -10.11 -12.67
C ASN A 128 2.13 -9.27 -11.83
N TRP A 129 2.48 -9.73 -10.63
CA TRP A 129 3.51 -9.11 -9.80
C TRP A 129 4.89 -9.04 -10.49
N GLN A 130 5.21 -9.94 -11.43
CA GLN A 130 6.48 -9.89 -12.18
C GLN A 130 6.58 -8.66 -13.07
N ALA A 131 5.43 -8.18 -13.57
CA ALA A 131 5.34 -7.04 -14.48
C ALA A 131 5.31 -5.68 -13.75
N VAL A 132 5.23 -5.67 -12.41
CA VAL A 132 5.29 -4.43 -11.64
C VAL A 132 6.68 -3.84 -11.80
N VAL A 133 6.76 -2.58 -12.17
CA VAL A 133 8.00 -1.79 -12.27
C VAL A 133 8.04 -0.83 -11.09
N ASP A 134 9.15 -0.80 -10.35
CA ASP A 134 9.41 0.26 -9.38
C ASP A 134 10.43 1.29 -9.89
N PHE A 135 10.74 2.28 -9.06
CA PHE A 135 11.67 3.33 -9.45
C PHE A 135 13.11 2.81 -9.57
N ASP A 136 13.53 1.86 -8.72
CA ASP A 136 14.83 1.20 -8.86
C ASP A 136 14.94 0.49 -10.23
N ASP A 137 13.90 -0.25 -10.66
CA ASP A 137 13.86 -0.85 -12.00
C ASP A 137 14.00 0.18 -13.13
N HIS A 138 13.39 1.36 -12.97
CA HIS A 138 13.46 2.46 -13.93
C HIS A 138 14.84 3.12 -13.95
N LEU A 139 15.54 3.19 -12.82
CA LEU A 139 16.91 3.68 -12.76
C LEU A 139 17.87 2.74 -13.52
N ASP A 140 17.62 1.43 -13.48
CA ASP A 140 18.36 0.44 -14.26
C ASP A 140 18.00 0.48 -15.76
N ASP A 141 16.73 0.74 -16.08
CA ASP A 141 16.24 0.84 -17.46
C ASP A 141 15.15 1.91 -17.58
N ILE A 142 15.53 3.08 -18.11
CA ILE A 142 14.67 4.25 -18.27
C ILE A 142 13.45 4.02 -19.19
N SER A 143 13.44 2.92 -19.96
CA SER A 143 12.28 2.57 -20.79
C SER A 143 11.13 1.98 -19.99
N LYS A 144 11.38 1.52 -18.76
CA LYS A 144 10.35 0.95 -17.89
C LYS A 144 9.54 2.05 -17.22
N ASP A 145 8.22 2.01 -17.37
CA ASP A 145 7.31 2.98 -16.76
C ASP A 145 6.89 2.56 -15.35
N TRP A 146 7.53 3.15 -14.34
CA TRP A 146 7.29 2.92 -12.91
C TRP A 146 5.93 3.44 -12.41
N LEU A 147 5.15 4.17 -13.22
CA LEU A 147 3.75 4.49 -12.91
C LEU A 147 2.80 3.33 -13.18
N ASN A 148 3.26 2.31 -13.89
CA ASN A 148 2.52 1.08 -14.21
C ASN A 148 1.13 1.36 -14.85
N PRO A 149 1.02 2.19 -15.92
CA PRO A 149 -0.27 2.62 -16.47
C PRO A 149 -1.10 1.50 -17.12
N ASN A 150 -0.48 0.36 -17.41
CA ASN A 150 -1.09 -0.78 -18.08
C ASN A 150 -1.29 -2.00 -17.18
N LEU A 151 -1.00 -1.89 -15.88
CA LEU A 151 -1.01 -3.05 -14.97
C LEU A 151 -2.41 -3.65 -14.76
N PHE A 152 -3.47 -2.84 -14.91
CA PHE A 152 -4.87 -3.22 -14.70
C PHE A 152 -5.77 -2.94 -15.90
N LYS A 153 -5.20 -2.91 -17.11
CA LYS A 153 -5.97 -2.76 -18.35
C LYS A 153 -6.50 -4.09 -18.86
#